data_AF-A0A9K3GRV3-F1
#
_entry.id   AF-A0A9K3GRV3-F1
#
_cell.length_a   1.000
_cell.length_b   1.000
_cell.length_c   1.000
_cell.angle_alpha   90.00
_cell.angle_beta   90.00
_cell.angle_gamma   90.00
#
_symmetry.space_group_name_H-M   'P 1'
#
loop_
_entity.id
_entity.type
_entity.pdbx_description
1 polymer ?
#
loop_
_entity_poly.entity_id
_entity_poly.type
_entity_poly.pdbx_seq_one_letter_code
_entity_poly.pdbx_strand_id
1 'polypeptide(L)'
;VSQSIDRAIIKLSAKMSQFTTGDPASVQFFPNFQFFPQFLYHFRRSTFLQVFGHSPDETSVQRHYLLRSLVTPVLTMMQPLLLSYSAMSPDAESVFLDSASCGADRVLVLDTYFR
;
A
#
# COMPACT_ATOMS: atom_id res chain seq x y z
N VAL A 1 15.68 -7.39 8.16
CA VAL A 1 15.03 -6.26 7.44
C VAL A 1 13.64 -5.97 7.98
N SER A 2 12.69 -6.93 7.98
CA SER A 2 11.31 -6.69 8.48
C SER A 2 11.24 -6.08 9.89
N GLN A 3 11.99 -6.63 10.86
CA GLN A 3 11.99 -6.09 12.23
C GLN A 3 12.51 -4.65 12.34
N SER A 4 13.47 -4.26 11.50
CA SER A 4 13.99 -2.89 11.48
C SER A 4 12.98 -1.91 10.91
N ILE A 5 12.23 -2.35 9.88
CA ILE A 5 11.12 -1.59 9.29
C ILE A 5 10.03 -1.40 10.34
N ASP A 6 9.59 -2.47 11.02
CA ASP A 6 8.55 -2.41 12.06
C ASP A 6 8.92 -1.42 13.17
N ARG A 7 10.19 -1.43 13.62
CA ARG A 7 10.70 -0.46 14.60
C ARG A 7 10.69 0.98 14.06
N ALA A 8 11.02 1.19 12.79
CA ALA A 8 11.00 2.50 12.18
C ALA A 8 9.56 3.03 12.04
N ILE A 9 8.62 2.17 11.65
CA ILE A 9 7.19 2.47 11.57
C ILE A 9 6.68 2.93 12.93
N ILE A 10 6.90 2.13 13.99
CA ILE A 10 6.42 2.46 15.34
C ILE A 10 6.99 3.80 15.81
N LYS A 11 8.30 4.03 15.65
CA LYS A 11 8.95 5.29 16.04
C LYS A 11 8.40 6.49 15.28
N LEU A 12 8.17 6.35 13.98
CA LEU A 12 7.62 7.42 13.18
C LEU A 12 6.15 7.68 13.54
N SER A 13 5.35 6.61 13.69
CA SER A 13 3.95 6.72 14.07
C SER A 13 3.79 7.41 15.41
N ALA A 14 4.61 7.07 16.40
CA ALA A 14 4.61 7.74 17.70
C ALA A 14 4.99 9.23 17.60
N LYS A 15 5.83 9.61 16.63
CA LYS A 15 6.22 11.02 16.40
C LYS A 15 5.19 11.81 15.59
N MET A 16 4.41 11.14 14.74
CA MET A 16 3.49 11.74 13.77
C MET A 16 2.01 11.56 14.15
N SER A 17 1.75 11.20 15.41
CA SER A 17 0.40 11.06 15.97
C SER A 17 0.31 11.71 17.35
N GLN A 18 -0.92 12.03 17.74
CA GLN A 18 -1.29 12.37 19.11
C GLN A 18 -2.06 11.18 19.70
N PHE A 19 -1.73 10.81 20.94
CA PHE A 19 -2.39 9.72 21.64
C PHE A 19 -2.19 9.88 23.15
N THR A 20 -3.05 9.22 23.91
CA THR A 20 -2.95 9.09 25.36
C THR A 20 -2.32 7.74 25.70
N THR A 21 -1.30 7.74 26.54
CA THR A 21 -0.64 6.50 26.99
C THR A 21 -1.65 5.58 27.67
N GLY A 22 -1.73 4.33 27.21
CA GLY A 22 -2.65 3.33 27.75
C GLY A 22 -4.02 3.26 27.05
N ASP A 23 -4.33 4.18 26.14
CA ASP A 23 -5.55 4.16 25.33
C ASP A 23 -5.23 4.04 23.82
N PRO A 24 -5.30 2.83 23.24
CA PRO A 24 -5.05 2.62 21.81
C PRO A 24 -6.05 3.31 20.88
N ALA A 25 -7.28 3.58 21.34
CA ALA A 25 -8.32 4.21 20.51
C ALA A 25 -8.08 5.72 20.31
N SER A 26 -7.27 6.33 21.16
CA SER A 26 -6.93 7.75 21.10
C SER A 26 -5.94 8.13 20.00
N VAL A 27 -5.34 7.15 19.30
CA VAL A 27 -4.30 7.40 18.30
C VAL A 27 -4.88 8.13 17.09
N GLN A 28 -4.43 9.37 16.87
CA GLN A 28 -4.78 10.17 15.72
C GLN A 28 -3.52 10.70 15.02
N PHE A 29 -3.37 10.38 13.75
CA PHE A 29 -2.28 10.89 12.92
C PHE A 29 -2.53 12.33 12.48
N PHE A 30 -1.46 13.10 12.28
CA PHE A 30 -1.58 14.40 11.64
C PHE A 30 -2.14 14.24 10.21
N PRO A 31 -2.91 15.21 9.67
CA PRO A 31 -3.58 15.07 8.38
C PRO A 31 -2.65 14.66 7.24
N ASN A 32 -1.45 15.25 7.18
CA ASN A 32 -0.45 14.95 6.14
C ASN A 32 0.20 13.56 6.29
N PHE A 33 0.01 12.90 7.43
CA PHE A 33 0.61 11.60 7.77
C PHE A 33 -0.42 10.47 7.84
N GLN A 34 -1.71 10.72 7.70
CA GLN A 34 -2.74 9.68 7.92
C GLN A 34 -2.56 8.47 6.99
N PHE A 35 -2.11 8.69 5.75
CA PHE A 35 -1.92 7.63 4.76
C PHE A 35 -0.55 6.95 4.85
N PHE A 36 0.40 7.54 5.57
CA PHE A 36 1.76 7.03 5.63
C PHE A 36 1.85 5.62 6.25
N PRO A 37 1.15 5.30 7.36
CA PRO A 37 1.09 3.94 7.90
C PRO A 37 0.54 2.91 6.90
N GLN A 38 -0.44 3.29 6.08
CA GLN A 38 -1.02 2.42 5.06
C GLN A 38 0.01 2.06 3.97
N PHE A 39 0.76 3.05 3.46
CA PHE A 39 1.82 2.78 2.49
C PHE A 39 2.90 1.86 3.06
N LEU A 40 3.30 2.05 4.32
CA LEU A 40 4.28 1.19 4.97
C LEU A 40 3.78 -0.25 5.17
N TYR A 41 2.49 -0.41 5.50
CA TYR A 41 1.87 -1.71 5.60
C TYR A 41 1.94 -2.46 4.27
N HIS A 42 1.59 -1.82 3.16
CA HIS A 42 1.68 -2.43 1.83
C HIS A 42 3.13 -2.70 1.42
N PHE A 43 4.06 -1.77 1.68
CA PHE A 43 5.49 -1.97 1.40
C PHE A 43 6.07 -3.20 2.06
N ARG A 44 5.78 -3.40 3.36
CA ARG A 44 6.25 -4.54 4.14
C ARG A 44 5.84 -5.88 3.55
N ARG A 45 4.66 -5.94 2.91
CA ARG A 45 4.07 -7.15 2.32
C ARG A 45 4.34 -7.27 0.82
N SER A 46 4.93 -6.24 0.21
CA SER A 46 5.29 -6.24 -1.20
C SER A 46 6.41 -7.24 -1.49
N THR A 47 6.48 -7.64 -2.77
CA THR A 47 7.51 -8.51 -3.32
C THR A 47 8.92 -7.92 -3.24
N PHE A 48 9.05 -6.60 -3.01
CA PHE A 48 10.34 -5.95 -2.76
C PHE A 48 11.05 -6.53 -1.52
N LEU A 49 10.27 -6.90 -0.50
CA LEU A 49 10.76 -7.41 0.78
C LEU A 49 10.42 -8.87 0.99
N GLN A 50 9.22 -9.31 0.57
CA GLN A 50 8.78 -10.70 0.64
C GLN A 50 9.12 -11.43 -0.66
N VAL A 51 10.32 -12.02 -0.70
CA VAL A 51 10.86 -12.66 -1.92
C VAL A 51 10.45 -14.12 -2.09
N PHE A 52 9.77 -14.70 -1.10
CA PHE A 52 9.33 -16.10 -1.17
C PHE A 52 8.23 -16.25 -2.22
N GLY A 53 8.34 -17.25 -3.10
CA GLY A 53 7.41 -17.45 -4.22
C GLY A 53 7.75 -16.68 -5.50
N HIS A 54 8.88 -15.95 -5.51
CA HIS A 54 9.38 -15.24 -6.69
C HIS A 54 10.80 -15.70 -7.04
N SER A 55 11.15 -15.63 -8.33
CA SER A 55 12.52 -15.92 -8.76
C SER A 55 13.49 -14.80 -8.33
N PRO A 56 14.79 -15.11 -8.17
CA PRO A 56 15.81 -14.10 -7.90
C PRO A 56 15.85 -12.99 -8.95
N ASP A 57 15.61 -13.33 -10.22
CA ASP A 57 15.63 -12.41 -11.35
C ASP A 57 14.42 -11.47 -11.32
N GLU A 58 13.20 -11.99 -11.13
CA GLU A 58 11.99 -11.16 -10.98
C GLU A 58 12.14 -10.16 -9.83
N THR A 59 12.64 -10.63 -8.69
CA THR A 59 12.87 -9.77 -7.52
C THR A 59 13.89 -8.67 -7.82
N SER A 60 14.95 -9.01 -8.55
CA SER A 60 16.00 -8.05 -8.93
C SER A 60 15.47 -6.99 -9.90
N VAL A 61 14.66 -7.39 -10.86
CA VAL A 61 13.99 -6.48 -11.81
C VAL A 61 13.05 -5.54 -11.08
N GLN A 62 12.18 -6.04 -10.20
CA GLN A 62 11.25 -5.20 -9.44
C GLN A 62 11.99 -4.18 -8.56
N ARG A 63 13.07 -4.61 -7.88
CA ARG A 63 13.92 -3.68 -7.10
C ARG A 63 14.62 -2.65 -7.96
N HIS A 64 15.04 -3.03 -9.18
CA HIS A 64 15.63 -2.09 -10.13
C HIS A 64 14.65 -0.97 -10.49
N TYR A 65 13.39 -1.32 -10.79
CA TYR A 65 12.35 -0.32 -11.06
C TYR A 65 12.06 0.56 -9.85
N LEU A 66 11.94 -0.02 -8.65
CA LEU A 66 11.71 0.73 -7.40
C LEU A 66 12.79 1.81 -7.17
N LEU A 67 14.07 1.45 -7.36
CA LEU A 67 15.20 2.34 -7.07
C LEU A 67 15.44 3.43 -8.15
N ARG A 68 14.80 3.31 -9.32
CA ARG A 68 15.01 4.23 -10.45
C ARG A 68 13.76 5.01 -10.87
N SER A 69 12.62 4.76 -10.23
CA SER A 69 11.36 5.41 -10.57
C SER A 69 11.12 6.68 -9.75
N LEU A 70 10.31 7.58 -10.28
CA LEU A 70 9.80 8.74 -9.55
C LEU A 70 8.82 8.31 -8.45
N VAL A 71 8.45 9.24 -7.57
CA VAL A 71 7.54 8.98 -6.44
C VAL A 71 6.19 8.42 -6.91
N THR A 72 5.58 9.00 -7.94
CA THR A 72 4.23 8.60 -8.38
C THR A 72 4.16 7.12 -8.81
N PRO A 73 5.02 6.61 -9.72
CA PRO A 73 5.06 5.17 -10.02
C PRO A 73 5.34 4.29 -8.81
N VAL A 74 6.22 4.71 -7.90
CA VAL A 74 6.56 3.94 -6.70
C VAL A 74 5.34 3.79 -5.79
N LEU A 75 4.49 4.81 -5.67
CA LEU A 75 3.26 4.71 -4.90
C LEU A 75 2.32 3.64 -5.48
N THR A 76 2.16 3.58 -6.81
CA THR A 76 1.37 2.54 -7.49
C THR A 76 2.00 1.15 -7.33
N MET A 77 3.34 1.04 -7.38
CA MET A 77 4.03 -0.24 -7.14
C MET A 77 3.86 -0.73 -5.70
N MET A 78 3.83 0.17 -4.72
CA MET A 78 3.68 -0.18 -3.31
C MET A 78 2.23 -0.52 -2.96
N GLN A 79 1.29 0.31 -3.38
CA GLN A 79 -0.14 0.12 -3.18
C GLN A 79 -0.83 0.16 -4.54
N PRO A 80 -1.10 -1.01 -5.14
CA PRO A 80 -1.78 -1.10 -6.42
C PRO A 80 -3.13 -0.39 -6.37
N LEU A 81 -3.52 0.19 -7.50
CA LEU A 81 -4.80 0.87 -7.65
C LEU A 81 -5.85 -0.14 -8.13
N LEU A 82 -7.04 -0.10 -7.52
CA LEU A 82 -8.17 -0.90 -7.95
C LEU A 82 -9.30 0.03 -8.39
N LEU A 83 -9.66 -0.04 -9.67
CA LEU A 83 -10.75 0.71 -10.27
C LEU A 83 -11.95 -0.21 -10.47
N SER A 84 -13.13 0.27 -10.09
CA SER A 84 -14.40 -0.43 -10.25
C SER A 84 -15.24 0.25 -11.32
N TYR A 85 -15.77 -0.55 -12.23
CA TYR A 85 -16.72 -0.15 -13.26
C TYR A 85 -18.02 -0.90 -13.06
N SER A 86 -19.15 -0.21 -13.04
CA SER A 86 -20.47 -0.82 -12.93
C SER A 86 -21.35 -0.37 -14.09
N ALA A 87 -22.35 -1.17 -14.46
CA ALA A 87 -23.35 -0.74 -15.45
C ALA A 87 -24.19 0.45 -14.96
N MET A 88 -24.22 0.70 -13.64
CA MET A 88 -25.00 1.79 -13.03
C MET A 88 -24.29 3.14 -13.05
N SER A 89 -22.96 3.16 -13.18
CA SER A 89 -22.14 4.38 -13.17
C SER A 89 -21.24 4.41 -14.41
N PRO A 90 -21.28 5.48 -15.23
CA PRO A 90 -20.48 5.56 -16.45
C PRO A 90 -18.98 5.75 -16.16
N ASP A 91 -18.64 6.33 -15.01
CA ASP A 91 -17.27 6.62 -14.61
C ASP A 91 -16.67 5.53 -13.71
N ALA A 92 -15.34 5.42 -13.77
CA ALA A 92 -14.58 4.52 -12.92
C ALA A 92 -14.46 5.08 -11.50
N GLU A 93 -14.67 4.22 -10.49
CA GLU A 93 -14.49 4.58 -9.09
C GLU A 93 -13.26 3.89 -8.50
N SER A 94 -12.43 4.63 -7.78
CA SER A 94 -11.33 4.05 -7.01
C SER A 94 -11.89 3.34 -5.78
N VAL A 95 -11.62 2.04 -5.66
CA VAL A 95 -12.07 1.21 -4.55
C VAL A 95 -10.89 0.68 -3.73
N PHE A 96 -11.14 0.30 -2.48
CA PHE A 96 -10.12 -0.30 -1.65
C PHE A 96 -9.72 -1.67 -2.18
N LEU A 97 -8.44 -2.01 -2.03
CA LEU A 97 -7.88 -3.31 -2.39
C LEU A 97 -8.25 -4.35 -1.32
N ASP A 98 -9.53 -4.66 -1.26
CA ASP A 98 -10.16 -5.59 -0.32
C ASP A 98 -11.15 -6.50 -1.07
N SER A 99 -11.31 -7.71 -0.54
CA SER A 99 -12.29 -8.71 -0.98
C SER A 99 -13.73 -8.18 -0.98
N ALA A 100 -14.07 -7.27 -0.07
CA ALA A 100 -15.38 -6.61 -0.04
C ALA A 100 -15.67 -5.79 -1.32
N SER A 101 -14.63 -5.38 -2.06
CA SER A 101 -14.76 -4.68 -3.33
C SER A 101 -15.04 -5.62 -4.51
N CYS A 102 -14.95 -6.94 -4.32
CA CYS A 102 -15.29 -7.92 -5.35
C CYS A 102 -16.81 -8.17 -5.35
N GLY A 103 -17.47 -7.83 -6.47
CA GLY A 103 -18.90 -8.04 -6.68
C GLY A 103 -19.19 -8.58 -8.07
N ALA A 104 -20.31 -9.29 -8.22
CA ALA A 104 -20.74 -9.81 -9.52
C ALA A 104 -21.28 -8.71 -10.47
N ASP A 105 -21.59 -7.54 -9.91
CA ASP A 105 -22.21 -6.38 -10.55
C ASP A 105 -21.21 -5.37 -11.12
N ARG A 106 -19.91 -5.67 -11.00
CA ARG A 106 -18.83 -4.74 -11.33
C ARG A 106 -17.65 -5.46 -11.98
N VAL A 107 -16.96 -4.73 -12.85
CA VAL A 107 -15.68 -5.13 -13.43
C VAL A 107 -14.58 -4.38 -12.71
N LEU A 108 -13.55 -5.11 -12.28
CA LEU A 108 -12.41 -4.53 -11.57
C LEU A 108 -11.19 -4.47 -12.48
N VAL A 109 -10.53 -3.31 -12.52
CA VAL A 109 -9.25 -3.10 -13.18
C VAL A 109 -8.21 -2.86 -12.10
N LEU A 110 -7.26 -3.81 -11.98
CA LEU A 110 -6.15 -3.73 -11.06
C LEU A 110 -4.92 -3.22 -11.80
N ASP A 111 -4.39 -2.07 -11.39
CA ASP A 111 -3.10 -1.55 -11.84
C ASP A 111 -2.04 -1.83 -10.78
N THR A 112 -1.16 -2.78 -11.08
CA THR A 112 -0.04 -3.16 -10.21
C THR A 112 1.29 -2.54 -10.64
N TYR A 113 1.30 -1.63 -11.62
CA TYR A 113 2.45 -1.14 -12.36
C TYR A 113 3.20 -2.20 -13.19
N PHE A 114 3.45 -3.38 -12.64
CA PHE A 114 4.20 -4.46 -13.29
C PHE A 114 3.34 -5.35 -14.19
N ARG A 115 2.01 -5.29 -14.05
CA ARG A 115 1.01 -6.04 -14.81
C ARG A 115 -0.26 -5.22 -14.93
#